data_AF-A0A2P8FSN0-F1
#
_entry.id   AF-A0A2P8FSN0-F1
#
_cell.length_a   1.000
_cell.length_b   1.000
_cell.length_c   1.000
_cell.angle_alpha   90.00
_cell.angle_beta   90.00
_cell.angle_gamma   90.00
#
_symmetry.space_group_name_H-M   'P 1'
#
loop_
_entity.id
_entity.type
_entity.pdbx_description
1 polymer ?
#
loop_
_entity_poly.entity_id
_entity_poly.type
_entity_poly.pdbx_seq_one_letter_code
_entity_poly.pdbx_strand_id
1 'polypeptide(L)'
;MDLFLLTEQKYKGSYEKVGRLVNQYCTNKGLDTINFFELVLFCYLTGNNDMHLKNFSVTHHSDHTISLSPAYDLVNVNLVFPDDSDELALTLNGRKRKIVKADFDAFKMGIGLPERAVLNIYAKFAGASGKVKEVIESSFLPADWKKRYAEIWDKKLSILL
;
A
#
# COMPACT_ATOMS: atom_id res chain seq x y z
N MET A 1 -8.18 16.26 -18.66
CA MET A 1 -9.13 15.15 -18.41
C MET A 1 -9.61 15.33 -16.99
N ASP A 2 -10.73 16.01 -16.81
CA ASP A 2 -11.26 16.35 -15.49
C ASP A 2 -11.77 15.09 -14.80
N LEU A 3 -10.97 14.58 -13.85
CA LEU A 3 -11.33 13.44 -13.04
C LEU A 3 -11.99 13.92 -11.74
N PHE A 4 -13.13 14.61 -11.86
CA PHE A 4 -14.03 14.83 -10.72
C PHE A 4 -14.70 13.50 -10.36
N LEU A 5 -13.97 12.62 -9.67
CA LEU A 5 -14.54 11.45 -9.01
C LEU A 5 -15.41 11.94 -7.85
N LEU A 6 -16.73 11.67 -7.94
CA LEU A 6 -17.66 11.78 -6.81
C LEU A 6 -17.11 10.98 -5.62
N THR A 7 -17.45 11.38 -4.39
CA THR A 7 -16.88 10.81 -3.15
C THR A 7 -16.96 9.28 -3.08
N GLU A 8 -18.00 8.66 -3.63
CA GLU A 8 -18.13 7.20 -3.68
C GLU A 8 -17.29 6.51 -4.76
N GLN A 9 -16.98 7.22 -5.86
CA GLN A 9 -16.23 6.64 -6.98
C GLN A 9 -14.74 6.50 -6.66
N LYS A 10 -14.23 7.17 -5.62
CA LYS A 10 -12.81 7.07 -5.20
C LYS A 10 -12.41 5.65 -4.78
N TYR A 11 -13.37 4.83 -4.33
CA TYR A 11 -13.16 3.41 -3.97
C TYR A 11 -13.44 2.43 -5.11
N LYS A 12 -13.92 2.91 -6.27
CA LYS A 12 -14.26 2.07 -7.43
C LYS A 12 -13.06 1.93 -8.36
N GLY A 13 -12.15 1.03 -8.00
CA GLY A 13 -10.94 0.75 -8.77
C GLY A 13 -10.14 -0.39 -8.18
N SER A 14 -8.99 -0.66 -8.82
CA SER A 14 -8.05 -1.70 -8.41
C SER A 14 -6.64 -1.15 -8.40
N TYR A 15 -5.78 -1.71 -7.55
CA TYR A 15 -4.39 -1.28 -7.50
C TYR A 15 -3.63 -1.62 -8.79
N GLU A 16 -4.01 -2.67 -9.52
CA GLU A 16 -3.45 -2.97 -10.84
C GLU A 16 -3.74 -1.83 -11.82
N LYS A 17 -4.94 -1.24 -11.78
CA LYS A 17 -5.27 -0.09 -12.62
C LYS A 17 -4.39 1.11 -12.29
N VAL A 18 -4.21 1.41 -11.00
CA VAL A 18 -3.34 2.50 -10.56
C VAL A 18 -1.89 2.23 -10.97
N GLY A 19 -1.37 1.03 -10.73
CA GLY A 19 -0.01 0.66 -11.09
C GLY A 19 0.27 0.73 -12.60
N ARG A 20 -0.71 0.37 -13.44
CA ARG A 20 -0.61 0.60 -14.89
C ARG A 20 -0.53 2.09 -15.25
N LEU A 21 -1.28 2.95 -14.57
CA LEU A 21 -1.21 4.39 -14.77
C LEU A 21 0.14 4.96 -14.31
N VAL A 22 0.67 4.51 -13.17
CA VAL A 22 2.02 4.87 -12.69
C VAL A 22 3.06 4.50 -13.74
N ASN A 23 3.04 3.27 -14.24
CA ASN A 23 3.94 2.79 -15.28
C ASN A 23 3.75 3.53 -16.64
N GLN A 24 2.54 4.00 -16.94
CA GLN A 24 2.26 4.74 -18.16
C GLN A 24 2.78 6.19 -18.11
N TYR A 25 2.54 6.89 -16.99
CA TYR A 25 2.74 8.33 -16.89
C TYR A 25 4.04 8.75 -16.23
N CYS A 26 4.64 7.93 -15.36
CA CYS A 26 5.90 8.28 -14.74
C CYS A 26 7.07 8.08 -15.72
N THR A 27 8.03 8.99 -15.68
CA THR A 27 9.24 8.97 -16.50
C THR A 27 10.13 7.77 -16.12
N ASN A 28 10.35 7.52 -14.82
CA ASN A 28 11.14 6.39 -14.34
C ASN A 28 10.23 5.21 -13.93
N LYS A 29 9.64 4.60 -14.95
CA LYS A 29 8.66 3.51 -14.85
C LYS A 29 9.02 2.42 -13.86
N GLY A 30 10.26 1.92 -13.90
CA GLY A 30 10.70 0.81 -13.05
C GLY A 30 10.73 1.22 -11.57
N LEU A 31 11.35 2.36 -11.27
CA LEU A 31 11.46 2.88 -9.91
C LEU A 31 10.09 3.21 -9.33
N ASP A 32 9.26 3.95 -10.05
CA ASP A 32 7.94 4.39 -9.57
C ASP A 32 6.98 3.21 -9.40
N THR A 33 7.07 2.17 -10.24
CA THR A 33 6.28 0.95 -10.08
C THR A 33 6.71 0.15 -8.85
N ILE A 34 8.02 0.09 -8.56
CA ILE A 34 8.56 -0.52 -7.33
C ILE A 34 8.06 0.24 -6.10
N ASN A 35 8.17 1.57 -6.11
CA ASN A 35 7.70 2.43 -5.02
C ASN A 35 6.19 2.28 -4.79
N PHE A 36 5.40 2.21 -5.87
CA PHE A 36 3.96 1.99 -5.78
C PHE A 36 3.62 0.62 -5.17
N PHE A 37 4.29 -0.45 -5.59
CA PHE A 37 4.09 -1.78 -4.98
C PHE A 37 4.46 -1.78 -3.50
N GLU A 38 5.60 -1.18 -3.15
CA GLU A 38 6.04 -1.04 -1.76
C GLU A 38 5.02 -0.29 -0.92
N LEU A 39 4.43 0.79 -1.45
CA LEU A 39 3.40 1.58 -0.79
C LEU A 39 2.10 0.81 -0.56
N VAL A 40 1.61 0.06 -1.57
CA VAL A 40 0.41 -0.79 -1.42
C VAL A 40 0.64 -1.87 -0.37
N LEU A 41 1.83 -2.50 -0.39
CA LEU A 41 2.20 -3.49 0.60
C LEU A 41 2.33 -2.88 2.01
N PHE A 42 2.92 -1.69 2.14
CA PHE A 42 2.97 -0.96 3.39
C PHE A 42 1.56 -0.71 3.94
N CYS A 43 0.66 -0.20 3.11
CA CYS A 43 -0.73 0.06 3.51
C CYS A 43 -1.44 -1.21 3.99
N TYR A 44 -1.22 -2.34 3.30
CA TYR A 44 -1.71 -3.63 3.77
C TYR A 44 -1.16 -3.92 5.17
N LEU A 45 0.17 -4.02 5.32
CA LEU A 45 0.85 -4.39 6.56
C LEU A 45 0.48 -3.50 7.74
N THR A 46 0.33 -2.20 7.52
CA THR A 46 -0.01 -1.23 8.59
C THR A 46 -1.51 -1.08 8.83
N GLY A 47 -2.37 -1.82 8.14
CA GLY A 47 -3.82 -1.73 8.37
C GLY A 47 -4.48 -0.48 7.77
N ASN A 48 -3.90 0.13 6.74
CA ASN A 48 -4.51 1.23 6.01
C ASN A 48 -5.46 0.69 4.93
N ASN A 49 -6.74 0.56 5.29
CA ASN A 49 -7.81 0.21 4.35
C ASN A 49 -8.55 1.42 3.76
N ASP A 50 -7.99 2.64 3.84
CA ASP A 50 -8.55 3.87 3.23
C ASP A 50 -7.67 4.48 2.12
N MET A 51 -6.57 3.80 1.72
CA MET A 51 -5.68 4.20 0.61
C MET A 51 -6.33 4.09 -0.78
N HIS A 52 -7.25 5.00 -1.11
CA HIS A 52 -8.09 4.97 -2.31
C HIS A 52 -7.51 5.78 -3.49
N LEU A 53 -8.22 5.87 -4.62
CA LEU A 53 -7.69 6.47 -5.87
C LEU A 53 -7.15 7.91 -5.71
N LYS A 54 -7.70 8.72 -4.80
CA LYS A 54 -7.24 10.10 -4.58
C LYS A 54 -5.95 10.22 -3.74
N ASN A 55 -5.50 9.13 -3.11
CA ASN A 55 -4.24 9.11 -2.34
C ASN A 55 -3.02 8.81 -3.22
N PHE A 56 -3.22 8.59 -4.52
CA PHE A 56 -2.15 8.43 -5.49
C PHE A 56 -2.12 9.64 -6.41
N SER A 57 -0.98 10.32 -6.47
CA SER A 57 -0.73 11.43 -7.37
C SER A 57 0.65 11.29 -8.02
N VAL A 58 0.83 12.00 -9.13
CA VAL A 58 2.12 12.15 -9.79
C VAL A 58 2.55 13.60 -9.70
N THR A 59 3.84 13.83 -9.50
CA THR A 59 4.44 15.16 -9.46
C THR A 59 5.10 15.46 -10.80
N HIS A 60 4.79 16.64 -11.35
CA HIS A 60 5.49 17.19 -12.51
C HIS A 60 6.63 18.08 -12.02
N HIS A 61 7.85 17.76 -12.43
CA HIS A 61 9.06 18.48 -12.04
C HIS A 61 9.45 19.54 -13.07
N SER A 62 10.29 20.48 -12.66
CA SER A 62 10.77 21.56 -13.54
C SER A 62 11.62 21.07 -14.72
N ASP A 63 12.22 19.89 -14.61
CA ASP A 63 13.00 19.22 -15.66
C ASP A 63 12.14 18.36 -16.60
N HIS A 64 10.81 18.55 -16.56
CA HIS A 64 9.81 17.81 -17.31
C HIS A 64 9.71 16.31 -16.97
N THR A 65 10.38 15.85 -15.91
CA THR A 65 10.15 14.49 -15.40
C THR A 65 8.84 14.42 -14.63
N ILE A 66 8.23 13.24 -14.66
CA ILE A 66 7.02 12.90 -13.90
C ILE A 66 7.37 11.72 -13.01
N SER A 67 7.10 11.83 -11.71
CA SER A 67 7.31 10.72 -10.77
C SER A 67 6.07 10.49 -9.93
N LEU A 68 5.98 9.32 -9.28
CA LEU A 68 5.02 9.11 -8.21
C LEU A 68 5.31 10.14 -7.10
N SER A 69 4.28 10.79 -6.59
CA SER A 69 4.42 11.71 -5.47
C SER A 69 4.83 10.96 -4.19
N PRO A 70 5.49 11.63 -3.23
CA PRO A 70 5.67 11.09 -1.88
C PRO A 70 4.34 10.61 -1.29
N ALA A 71 4.36 9.54 -0.51
CA ALA A 71 3.16 9.00 0.13
C ALA A 71 2.60 9.96 1.18
N TYR A 72 1.26 10.04 1.27
CA TYR A 72 0.52 10.85 2.23
C TYR A 72 -0.75 10.10 2.66
N ASP A 73 -1.41 10.61 3.71
CA ASP A 73 -2.66 10.04 4.23
C ASP A 73 -2.52 8.55 4.64
N LEU A 74 -1.41 8.25 5.29
CA LEU A 74 -1.07 6.92 5.78
C LEU A 74 -1.63 6.74 7.19
N VAL A 75 -2.81 6.12 7.29
CA VAL A 75 -3.54 5.97 8.55
C VAL A 75 -3.87 4.50 8.79
N ASN A 76 -3.62 3.99 10.00
CA ASN A 76 -4.06 2.64 10.39
C ASN A 76 -5.55 2.65 10.77
N VAL A 77 -6.40 2.62 9.76
CA VAL A 77 -7.86 2.66 9.91
C VAL A 77 -8.39 1.36 10.53
N ASN A 78 -7.77 0.20 10.27
CA ASN A 78 -8.12 -1.08 10.92
C ASN A 78 -7.93 -1.04 12.45
N LEU A 79 -7.00 -0.23 12.98
CA LEU A 79 -6.83 -0.05 14.42
C LEU A 79 -8.02 0.70 15.03
N VAL A 80 -8.48 1.76 14.37
CA VAL A 80 -9.59 2.61 14.83
C VAL A 80 -10.94 1.91 14.69
N PHE A 81 -11.15 1.19 13.59
CA PHE A 81 -12.41 0.51 13.25
C PHE A 81 -12.20 -1.01 13.13
N PRO A 82 -12.09 -1.76 14.25
CA PRO A 82 -11.89 -3.22 14.26
C PRO A 82 -12.92 -4.03 13.47
N ASP A 83 -14.16 -3.56 13.47
CA ASP A 83 -15.28 -4.29 12.88
C ASP A 83 -15.31 -4.14 11.35
N ASP A 84 -14.53 -3.21 10.80
CA ASP A 84 -14.31 -3.15 9.37
C ASP A 84 -13.43 -4.32 8.93
N SER A 85 -13.99 -5.13 8.05
CA SER A 85 -13.35 -6.35 7.55
C SER A 85 -12.57 -6.13 6.26
N ASP A 86 -12.61 -4.94 5.66
CA ASP A 86 -11.76 -4.56 4.54
C ASP A 86 -10.30 -4.41 5.01
N GLU A 87 -9.38 -5.07 4.33
CA GLU A 87 -7.94 -4.96 4.58
C GLU A 87 -7.27 -3.93 3.65
N LEU A 88 -7.97 -3.52 2.59
CA LEU A 88 -7.50 -2.62 1.52
C LEU A 88 -8.66 -1.76 0.99
N ALA A 89 -8.37 -0.52 0.61
CA ALA A 89 -9.37 0.41 0.07
C ALA A 89 -9.81 0.09 -1.37
N LEU A 90 -8.87 -0.33 -2.21
CA LEU A 90 -9.10 -0.75 -3.59
C LEU A 90 -8.92 -2.27 -3.71
N THR A 91 -9.46 -2.85 -4.79
CA THR A 91 -9.26 -4.28 -4.99
C THR A 91 -7.80 -4.58 -5.35
N LEU A 92 -7.31 -5.70 -4.82
CA LEU A 92 -6.08 -6.38 -5.20
C LEU A 92 -6.48 -7.78 -5.65
N ASN A 93 -6.21 -8.13 -6.90
CA ASN A 93 -6.67 -9.37 -7.51
C ASN A 93 -8.18 -9.60 -7.33
N GLY A 94 -8.97 -8.53 -7.49
CA GLY A 94 -10.44 -8.56 -7.34
C GLY A 94 -10.95 -8.61 -5.90
N ARG A 95 -10.09 -8.57 -4.87
CA ARG A 95 -10.48 -8.68 -3.46
C ARG A 95 -10.04 -7.48 -2.63
N LYS A 96 -10.76 -7.22 -1.55
CA LYS A 96 -10.36 -6.27 -0.49
C LYS A 96 -10.15 -6.93 0.88
N ARG A 97 -10.51 -8.21 0.98
CA ARG A 97 -10.54 -9.00 2.22
C ARG A 97 -9.90 -10.36 1.97
N LYS A 98 -9.42 -10.98 3.04
CA LYS A 98 -8.74 -12.27 3.03
C LYS A 98 -7.59 -12.26 2.02
N ILE A 99 -6.86 -11.14 2.00
CA ILE A 99 -5.72 -10.95 1.11
C ILE A 99 -4.64 -11.95 1.52
N VAL A 100 -4.11 -12.66 0.53
CA VAL A 100 -3.02 -13.64 0.73
C VAL A 100 -1.84 -13.30 -0.17
N LYS A 101 -0.68 -13.91 0.08
CA LYS A 101 0.52 -13.71 -0.75
C LYS A 101 0.26 -13.88 -2.26
N ALA A 102 -0.58 -14.86 -2.63
CA ALA A 102 -0.94 -15.10 -4.04
C ALA A 102 -1.62 -13.89 -4.71
N ASP A 103 -2.29 -13.02 -3.95
CA ASP A 103 -2.88 -11.78 -4.48
C ASP A 103 -1.80 -10.76 -4.84
N PHE A 104 -0.77 -10.63 -4.02
CA PHE A 104 0.39 -9.81 -4.33
C PHE A 104 1.23 -10.41 -5.46
N ASP A 105 1.30 -11.74 -5.57
CA ASP A 105 1.96 -12.42 -6.68
C ASP A 105 1.21 -12.20 -8.01
N ALA A 106 -0.12 -12.16 -8.00
CA ALA A 106 -0.91 -11.77 -9.17
C ALA A 106 -0.74 -10.26 -9.48
N PHE A 107 -0.74 -9.43 -8.44
CA PHE A 107 -0.56 -7.98 -8.58
C PHE A 107 0.79 -7.62 -9.23
N LYS A 108 1.90 -8.20 -8.77
CA LYS A 108 3.22 -7.96 -9.37
C LYS A 108 3.25 -8.29 -10.86
N MET A 109 2.59 -9.39 -11.27
CA MET A 109 2.49 -9.78 -12.67
C MET A 109 1.67 -8.75 -13.45
N GLY A 110 0.54 -8.30 -12.89
CA GLY A 110 -0.34 -7.31 -13.50
C GLY A 110 0.27 -5.93 -13.72
N ILE A 111 1.33 -5.57 -12.98
CA ILE A 111 2.07 -4.30 -13.13
C ILE A 111 3.48 -4.48 -13.72
N GLY A 112 3.88 -5.71 -14.05
CA GLY A 112 5.14 -6.01 -14.74
C GLY A 112 6.40 -5.91 -13.88
N LEU A 113 6.32 -6.19 -12.57
CA LEU A 113 7.50 -6.19 -11.70
C LEU A 113 8.26 -7.53 -11.76
N PRO A 114 9.60 -7.51 -11.79
CA PRO A 114 10.40 -8.73 -11.74
C PRO A 114 10.34 -9.37 -10.35
N GLU A 115 10.34 -10.71 -10.30
CA GLU A 115 10.27 -11.51 -9.07
C GLU A 115 11.27 -11.03 -8.01
N ARG A 116 12.51 -10.80 -8.43
CA ARG A 116 13.60 -10.38 -7.54
C ARG A 116 13.32 -9.06 -6.84
N ALA A 117 12.66 -8.10 -7.50
CA ALA A 117 12.32 -6.82 -6.87
C ALA A 117 11.29 -7.04 -5.75
N VAL A 118 10.26 -7.85 -6.00
CA VAL A 118 9.22 -8.15 -5.00
C VAL A 118 9.78 -8.94 -3.81
N LEU A 119 10.65 -9.92 -4.06
CA LEU A 119 11.33 -10.66 -2.99
C LEU A 119 12.20 -9.74 -2.11
N ASN A 120 12.91 -8.78 -2.71
CA ASN A 120 13.68 -7.79 -1.96
C ASN A 120 12.78 -6.90 -1.09
N ILE A 121 11.60 -6.52 -1.59
CA ILE A 121 10.63 -5.73 -0.83
C ILE A 121 10.08 -6.54 0.35
N TYR A 122 9.71 -7.82 0.15
CA TYR A 122 9.29 -8.68 1.25
C TYR A 122 10.38 -8.84 2.31
N ALA A 123 11.63 -9.11 1.89
CA ALA A 123 12.76 -9.21 2.80
C ALA A 123 13.01 -7.90 3.57
N LYS A 124 12.88 -6.74 2.91
CA LYS A 124 12.97 -5.41 3.52
C LYS A 124 11.95 -5.25 4.65
N PHE A 125 10.68 -5.56 4.41
CA PHE A 125 9.64 -5.45 5.44
C PHE A 125 9.78 -6.49 6.55
N ALA A 126 10.15 -7.72 6.21
CA ALA A 126 10.44 -8.76 7.20
C ALA A 126 11.52 -8.29 8.20
N GLY A 127 12.64 -7.78 7.66
CA GLY A 127 13.75 -7.24 8.44
C GLY A 127 13.44 -5.93 9.18
N ALA A 128 12.38 -5.21 8.81
CA ALA A 128 11.99 -3.95 9.44
C ALA A 128 11.14 -4.13 10.71
N SER A 129 10.70 -5.36 11.04
CA SER A 129 9.77 -5.62 12.14
C SER A 129 10.21 -5.03 13.49
N GLY A 130 11.51 -5.11 13.81
CA GLY A 130 12.06 -4.51 15.03
C GLY A 130 11.87 -2.99 15.06
N LYS A 131 12.22 -2.31 13.97
CA LYS A 131 12.06 -0.85 13.83
C LYS A 131 10.59 -0.43 13.85
N VAL A 132 9.70 -1.21 13.26
CA VAL A 132 8.26 -0.92 13.29
C VAL A 132 7.73 -0.99 14.71
N LYS A 133 8.10 -2.01 15.49
CA LYS A 133 7.72 -2.15 16.89
C LYS A 133 8.28 -1.00 17.74
N GLU A 134 9.52 -0.58 17.50
CA GLU A 134 10.11 0.59 18.14
C GLU A 134 9.33 1.88 17.84
N VAL A 135 8.96 2.12 16.58
CA VAL A 135 8.15 3.28 16.19
C VAL A 135 6.78 3.26 16.87
N ILE A 136 6.10 2.11 16.88
CA ILE A 136 4.82 1.94 17.57
C ILE A 136 4.97 2.23 19.07
N GLU A 137 6.01 1.69 19.70
CA GLU A 137 6.23 1.89 21.14
C GLU A 137 6.58 3.34 21.49
N SER A 138 7.32 4.04 20.63
CA SER A 138 7.64 5.46 20.83
C SER A 138 6.45 6.41 20.57
N SER A 139 5.33 5.92 20.04
CA SER A 139 4.17 6.73 19.70
C SER A 139 3.35 7.15 20.91
N PHE A 140 2.49 8.16 20.71
CA PHE A 140 1.51 8.64 21.69
C PHE A 140 0.25 7.75 21.81
N LEU A 141 0.24 6.58 21.18
CA LEU A 141 -0.89 5.66 21.27
C LEU A 141 -1.04 5.11 22.71
N PRO A 142 -2.28 4.87 23.17
CA PRO A 142 -2.53 4.06 24.36
C PRO A 142 -1.86 2.68 24.28
N ALA A 143 -1.49 2.10 25.43
CA ALA A 143 -0.73 0.85 25.48
C ALA A 143 -1.46 -0.34 24.81
N ASP A 144 -2.78 -0.40 24.95
CA ASP A 144 -3.63 -1.39 24.28
C ASP A 144 -3.65 -1.19 22.75
N TRP A 145 -3.65 0.06 22.27
CA TRP A 145 -3.57 0.38 20.84
C TRP A 145 -2.19 0.05 20.25
N LYS A 146 -1.11 0.31 20.99
CA LYS A 146 0.25 -0.10 20.59
C LYS A 146 0.34 -1.60 20.40
N LYS A 147 -0.17 -2.37 21.38
CA LYS A 147 -0.22 -3.83 21.30
C LYS A 147 -1.00 -4.30 20.08
N ARG A 148 -2.20 -3.76 19.87
CA ARG A 148 -3.05 -4.14 18.74
C ARG A 148 -2.46 -3.75 17.38
N TYR A 149 -1.77 -2.62 17.28
CA TYR A 149 -1.05 -2.26 16.05
C TYR A 149 0.07 -3.27 15.76
N ALA A 150 0.89 -3.63 16.76
CA ALA A 150 1.91 -4.66 16.58
C ALA A 150 1.31 -6.01 16.14
N GLU A 151 0.16 -6.40 16.70
CA GLU A 151 -0.56 -7.63 16.29
C GLU A 151 -1.06 -7.57 14.84
N ILE A 152 -1.57 -6.41 14.39
CA ILE A 152 -1.98 -6.21 12.99
C ILE A 152 -0.78 -6.42 12.06
N TRP A 153 0.35 -5.78 12.38
CA TRP A 153 1.59 -5.91 11.61
C TRP A 153 2.05 -7.37 11.53
N ASP A 154 2.22 -8.02 12.69
CA ASP A 154 2.75 -9.38 12.78
C ASP A 154 1.85 -10.38 12.02
N LYS A 155 0.53 -10.27 12.19
CA LYS A 155 -0.46 -11.13 11.50
C LYS A 155 -0.40 -10.98 9.98
N LYS A 156 -0.31 -9.74 9.48
CA LYS A 156 -0.29 -9.49 8.03
C LYS A 156 1.06 -9.85 7.41
N LEU A 157 2.15 -9.62 8.14
CA LEU A 157 3.47 -10.03 7.69
C LEU A 157 3.58 -11.56 7.58
N SER A 158 3.04 -12.31 8.54
CA SER A 158 3.08 -13.79 8.49
C SER A 158 2.32 -14.42 7.32
N ILE A 159 1.41 -13.68 6.68
CA ILE A 159 0.69 -14.13 5.48
C ILE A 159 1.59 -14.05 4.23
N LEU A 160 2.64 -13.22 4.28
CA LEU A 160 3.53 -12.92 3.15
C LEU A 160 4.87 -13.67 3.20
N LEU A 161 5.21 -14.22 4.36
CA LEU A 161 6.40 -15.06 4.60
C LEU A 161 6.06 -16.54 4.41
#